data_AF-A0A0X8D3V7-F1
#
_entry.id   AF-A0A0X8D3V7-F1
#
_cell.length_a   1.000
_cell.length_b   1.000
_cell.length_c   1.000
_cell.angle_alpha   90.00
_cell.angle_beta   90.00
_cell.angle_gamma   90.00
#
_symmetry.space_group_name_H-M   'P 1'
#
loop_
_entity.id
_entity.type
_entity.pdbx_description
1 polymer ?
#
loop_
_entity_poly.entity_id
_entity_poly.type
_entity_poly.pdbx_seq_one_letter_code
_entity_poly.pdbx_strand_id
1 'polypeptide(L)'
;MENPISIFLSINNGEKTMQLPVLPSELEIPQATMANETFQTVNGEIRLIGTRTLRKITLTAFFPDNPYSFDKTGLAGFEAWGGTGQAARKRVKELEQWIERRVPIRLRVPYYDINMAVTIDSFTPKVKDGSRDIYYTLEMTEFVFPQLKVQKATGRVKPTVPKFEKYVPPPKDDSKSKASSNKSRPGKGYDSPQAKAVRDKVKKLGLRISSAGRSARHNAEVGGSKTSAHLTNEAYDVVGNPKKLDELATWGRANGYYVLWRVKGHTDHLHIDWKKR
;
A
#
# COMPACT_ATOMS: atom_id res chain seq x y z
N MET A 1 30.69 -14.00 22.06
CA MET A 1 30.82 -13.90 20.60
C MET A 1 29.54 -13.30 20.07
N GLU A 2 29.59 -12.12 19.45
CA GLU A 2 28.41 -11.56 18.79
C GLU A 2 27.96 -12.51 17.68
N ASN A 3 26.72 -12.98 17.76
CA ASN A 3 26.16 -13.86 16.73
C ASN A 3 26.01 -13.05 15.43
N PRO A 4 26.68 -13.39 14.31
CA PRO A 4 26.68 -12.56 13.08
C PRO A 4 25.33 -12.56 12.34
N ILE A 5 24.39 -13.38 12.81
CA ILE A 5 23.11 -13.60 12.15
C ILE A 5 22.16 -12.42 12.46
N SER A 6 21.49 -11.93 11.42
CA SER A 6 20.41 -10.94 11.52
C SER A 6 19.27 -11.34 10.58
N ILE A 7 18.04 -11.24 11.06
CA ILE A 7 16.84 -11.59 10.30
C ILE A 7 16.04 -10.32 10.07
N PHE A 8 15.70 -10.05 8.80
CA PHE A 8 14.90 -8.90 8.39
C PHE A 8 13.64 -9.38 7.69
N LEU A 9 12.51 -8.76 8.05
CA LEU A 9 11.25 -8.87 7.36
C LEU A 9 10.92 -7.52 6.73
N SER A 10 10.45 -7.51 5.49
CA SER A 10 10.05 -6.27 4.82
C SER A 10 8.79 -6.45 4.01
N ILE A 11 7.94 -5.42 3.96
CA ILE A 11 6.69 -5.43 3.22
C ILE A 11 6.78 -4.46 2.02
N ASN A 12 6.08 -4.81 0.94
CA ASN A 12 5.86 -3.94 -0.23
C ASN A 12 7.14 -3.25 -0.73
N ASN A 13 8.14 -4.06 -1.12
CA ASN A 13 9.42 -3.58 -1.64
C ASN A 13 10.19 -2.62 -0.69
N GLY A 14 10.11 -2.87 0.61
CA GLY A 14 10.86 -2.10 1.61
C GLY A 14 10.14 -0.83 2.08
N GLU A 15 8.85 -0.66 1.78
CA GLU A 15 8.00 0.38 2.37
C GLU A 15 8.16 0.42 3.89
N LYS A 16 8.21 -0.77 4.50
CA LYS A 16 8.61 -0.92 5.89
C LYS A 16 9.48 -2.14 6.06
N THR A 17 10.53 -1.99 6.85
CA THR A 17 11.46 -3.05 7.20
C THR A 17 11.51 -3.19 8.71
N MET A 18 11.40 -4.41 9.19
CA MET A 18 11.53 -4.78 10.59
C MET A 18 12.66 -5.79 10.72
N GLN A 19 13.69 -5.43 11.47
CA GLN A 19 14.69 -6.37 11.95
C GLN A 19 14.15 -7.06 13.19
N LEU A 20 14.31 -8.39 13.27
CA LEU A 20 13.96 -9.12 14.48
C LEU A 20 14.93 -8.76 15.62
N PRO A 21 14.43 -8.29 16.77
CA PRO A 21 15.28 -7.87 17.88
C PRO A 21 15.98 -9.06 18.53
N VAL A 22 15.26 -10.16 18.72
CA VAL A 22 15.80 -11.39 19.30
C VAL A 22 15.77 -12.47 18.23
N LEU A 23 16.91 -13.16 18.08
CA LEU A 23 17.02 -14.31 17.20
C LEU A 23 16.33 -15.51 17.84
N PRO A 24 15.70 -16.39 17.05
CA PRO A 24 15.19 -17.65 17.58
C PRO A 24 16.34 -18.51 18.10
N SER A 25 16.07 -19.36 19.08
CA SER A 25 17.06 -20.31 19.62
C SER A 25 17.52 -21.32 18.58
N GLU A 26 16.66 -21.62 17.62
CA GLU A 26 16.90 -22.50 16.50
C GLU A 26 16.33 -21.88 15.22
N LEU A 27 17.08 -21.94 14.13
CA LEU A 27 16.67 -21.47 12.82
C LEU A 27 16.80 -22.62 11.84
N GLU A 28 15.69 -23.24 11.49
CA GLU A 28 15.65 -24.23 10.42
C GLU A 28 15.83 -23.53 9.07
N ILE A 29 16.92 -23.86 8.37
CA ILE A 29 17.17 -23.31 7.04
C ILE A 29 16.15 -23.93 6.08
N PRO A 30 15.28 -23.13 5.44
CA PRO A 30 14.24 -23.63 4.57
C PRO A 30 14.82 -24.33 3.35
N GLN A 31 14.71 -25.65 3.30
CA GLN A 31 15.09 -26.45 2.14
C GLN A 31 13.86 -26.78 1.29
N ALA A 32 14.03 -26.75 -0.03
CA ALA A 32 12.97 -27.15 -0.94
C ALA A 32 12.86 -28.68 -0.92
N THR A 33 11.71 -29.20 -0.53
CA THR A 33 11.43 -30.64 -0.62
C THR A 33 10.76 -30.96 -1.96
N MET A 34 10.77 -32.23 -2.34
CA MET A 34 10.04 -32.72 -3.49
C MET A 34 8.78 -33.42 -2.99
N ALA A 35 7.64 -33.23 -3.67
CA ALA A 35 6.38 -33.89 -3.36
C ALA A 35 6.40 -35.37 -3.81
N ASN A 36 7.40 -36.12 -3.36
CA ASN A 36 7.59 -37.51 -3.75
C ASN A 36 6.51 -38.39 -3.13
N GLU A 37 5.99 -39.32 -3.90
CA GLU A 37 4.98 -40.29 -3.45
C GLU A 37 5.54 -41.70 -3.59
N THR A 38 5.29 -42.56 -2.61
CA THR A 38 5.71 -43.97 -2.64
C THR A 38 4.47 -44.84 -2.72
N PHE A 39 4.46 -45.77 -3.68
CA PHE A 39 3.39 -46.74 -3.88
C PHE A 39 3.90 -48.15 -3.58
N GLN A 40 3.10 -48.93 -2.85
CA GLN A 40 3.36 -50.36 -2.68
C GLN A 40 2.72 -51.15 -3.82
N THR A 41 3.52 -51.99 -4.46
CA THR A 41 3.07 -52.91 -5.51
C THR A 41 3.34 -54.36 -5.08
N VAL A 42 2.80 -55.31 -5.85
CA VAL A 42 3.00 -56.76 -5.60
C VAL A 42 4.49 -57.15 -5.65
N ASN A 43 5.32 -56.40 -6.37
CA ASN A 43 6.75 -56.67 -6.55
C ASN A 43 7.66 -55.70 -5.78
N GLY A 44 7.12 -54.94 -4.82
CA GLY A 44 7.88 -54.00 -3.98
C GLY A 44 7.43 -52.55 -4.12
N GLU A 45 8.25 -51.63 -3.61
CA GLU A 45 7.94 -50.20 -3.56
C GLU A 45 8.45 -49.46 -4.80
N ILE A 46 7.58 -48.60 -5.35
CA ILE A 46 7.93 -47.68 -6.44
C ILE A 46 7.80 -46.25 -5.92
N ARG A 47 8.78 -45.38 -6.24
CA ARG A 47 8.79 -43.98 -5.81
C ARG A 47 8.61 -43.04 -7.01
N LEU A 48 7.52 -42.26 -6.98
CA LEU A 48 7.27 -41.19 -7.92
C LEU A 48 8.01 -39.92 -7.46
N ILE A 49 8.88 -39.38 -8.32
CA ILE A 49 9.56 -38.11 -8.06
C ILE A 49 8.57 -36.99 -8.35
N GLY A 50 8.18 -36.27 -7.30
CA GLY A 50 7.23 -35.17 -7.41
C GLY A 50 7.88 -33.86 -7.77
N THR A 51 7.04 -32.83 -7.88
CA THR A 51 7.50 -31.46 -8.13
C THR A 51 8.02 -30.81 -6.85
N ARG A 52 8.82 -29.75 -7.04
CA ARG A 52 9.31 -28.93 -5.93
C ARG A 52 8.17 -28.34 -5.11
N THR A 53 8.20 -28.56 -3.81
CA THR A 53 7.27 -27.94 -2.86
C THR A 53 7.69 -26.52 -2.53
N LEU A 54 6.76 -25.75 -1.95
CA LEU A 54 7.07 -24.44 -1.39
C LEU A 54 7.89 -24.63 -0.12
N ARG A 55 8.98 -23.88 0.00
CA ARG A 55 9.79 -23.86 1.22
C ARG A 55 8.96 -23.32 2.38
N LYS A 56 9.07 -23.96 3.54
CA LYS A 56 8.42 -23.52 4.79
C LYS A 56 9.48 -23.13 5.80
N ILE A 57 9.18 -22.15 6.64
CA ILE A 57 10.04 -21.72 7.72
C ILE A 57 9.20 -21.35 8.94
N THR A 58 9.63 -21.82 10.10
CA THR A 58 9.01 -21.50 11.38
C THR A 58 10.01 -20.77 12.25
N LEU A 59 9.62 -19.60 12.76
CA LEU A 59 10.42 -18.80 13.66
C LEU A 59 9.76 -18.76 15.04
N THR A 60 10.50 -19.21 16.06
CA THR A 60 10.08 -19.13 17.46
C THR A 60 11.01 -18.21 18.23
N ALA A 61 10.54 -17.02 18.60
CA ALA A 61 11.33 -16.03 19.31
C ALA A 61 10.42 -15.17 20.20
N PHE A 62 10.92 -14.03 20.67
CA PHE A 62 10.12 -13.05 21.40
C PHE A 62 10.44 -11.62 21.01
N PHE A 63 9.45 -10.75 21.15
CA PHE A 63 9.61 -9.31 21.06
C PHE A 63 9.85 -8.75 22.46
N PRO A 64 10.99 -8.07 22.68
CA PRO A 64 11.31 -7.50 23.96
C PRO A 64 10.50 -6.23 24.19
N ASP A 65 9.99 -6.09 25.41
CA ASP A 65 9.40 -4.85 25.92
C ASP A 65 10.31 -4.16 26.94
N ASN A 66 11.50 -4.70 27.18
CA ASN A 66 12.58 -4.11 27.96
C ASN A 66 13.88 -4.08 27.13
N PRO A 67 14.82 -3.18 27.45
CA PRO A 67 16.11 -3.16 26.75
C PRO A 67 16.95 -4.38 27.15
N TYR A 68 17.37 -5.17 26.16
CA TYR A 68 18.28 -6.29 26.35
C TYR A 68 19.59 -6.06 25.59
N SER A 69 20.71 -6.48 26.18
CA SER A 69 22.03 -6.38 25.54
C SER A 69 22.18 -7.24 24.29
N PHE A 70 21.38 -8.30 24.18
CA PHE A 70 21.34 -9.20 23.03
C PHE A 70 20.34 -8.75 21.95
N ASP A 71 19.66 -7.60 22.12
CA ASP A 71 18.79 -7.02 21.09
C ASP A 71 19.63 -6.58 19.88
N LYS A 72 19.38 -7.21 18.73
CA LYS A 72 20.06 -6.94 17.46
C LYS A 72 19.72 -5.59 16.85
N THR A 73 18.62 -4.96 17.28
CA THR A 73 18.24 -3.62 16.86
C THR A 73 18.88 -2.52 17.72
N GLY A 74 19.50 -2.91 18.85
CA GLY A 74 20.10 -1.98 19.81
C GLY A 74 19.08 -1.07 20.50
N LEU A 75 19.57 -0.16 21.35
CA LEU A 75 18.72 0.76 22.09
C LEU A 75 17.91 1.69 21.18
N ALA A 76 18.54 2.21 20.12
CA ALA A 76 17.87 3.08 19.14
C ALA A 76 16.74 2.34 18.41
N GLY A 77 16.95 1.07 18.05
CA GLY A 77 15.91 0.24 17.45
C GLY A 77 14.78 -0.04 18.43
N PHE A 78 15.07 -0.39 19.68
CA PHE A 78 14.07 -0.56 20.73
C PHE A 78 13.21 0.69 20.95
N GLU A 79 13.84 1.86 21.05
CA GLU A 79 13.18 3.15 21.22
C GLU A 79 12.34 3.57 20.01
N ALA A 80 12.78 3.27 18.78
CA ALA A 80 12.00 3.52 17.56
C ALA A 80 10.65 2.79 17.56
N TRP A 81 10.55 1.67 18.29
CA TRP A 81 9.31 0.94 18.50
C TRP A 81 8.50 1.41 19.71
N GLY A 82 8.87 2.53 20.34
CA GLY A 82 8.15 3.14 21.45
C GLY A 82 8.69 2.77 22.84
N GLY A 83 9.80 2.05 22.91
CA GLY A 83 10.49 1.71 24.16
C GLY A 83 9.63 0.87 25.12
N THR A 84 9.97 0.94 26.40
CA THR A 84 9.37 0.12 27.44
C THR A 84 7.85 0.33 27.54
N GLY A 85 7.08 -0.75 27.53
CA GLY A 85 5.62 -0.73 27.60
C GLY A 85 4.90 -0.70 26.25
N GLN A 86 5.62 -0.49 25.14
CA GLN A 86 5.03 -0.37 23.80
C GLN A 86 5.76 -1.16 22.71
N ALA A 87 7.08 -1.36 22.85
CA ALA A 87 7.94 -1.92 21.80
C ALA A 87 7.48 -3.29 21.32
N ALA A 88 7.11 -4.19 22.24
CA ALA A 88 6.64 -5.51 21.87
C ALA A 88 5.27 -5.44 21.19
N ARG A 89 4.33 -4.69 21.77
CA ARG A 89 2.95 -4.55 21.27
C ARG A 89 2.88 -3.92 19.87
N LYS A 90 3.71 -2.91 19.60
CA LYS A 90 3.77 -2.25 18.30
C LYS A 90 4.31 -3.18 17.21
N ARG A 91 5.29 -4.04 17.51
CA ARG A 91 5.79 -5.05 16.56
C ARG A 91 4.74 -6.12 16.23
N VAL A 92 4.03 -6.61 17.24
CA VAL A 92 2.90 -7.54 17.06
C VAL A 92 1.82 -6.92 16.17
N LYS A 93 1.38 -5.71 16.52
CA LYS A 93 0.37 -4.99 15.73
C LYS A 93 0.81 -4.74 14.28
N GLU A 94 2.09 -4.50 14.07
CA GLU A 94 2.63 -4.33 12.73
C GLU A 94 2.53 -5.61 11.90
N LEU A 95 2.90 -6.76 12.49
CA LEU A 95 2.77 -8.05 11.81
C LEU A 95 1.30 -8.38 11.53
N GLU A 96 0.39 -8.09 12.46
CA GLU A 96 -1.05 -8.22 12.23
C GLU A 96 -1.52 -7.37 11.03
N GLN A 97 -1.07 -6.11 10.94
CA GLN A 97 -1.36 -5.26 9.78
C GLN A 97 -0.80 -5.83 8.48
N TRP A 98 0.39 -6.44 8.51
CA TRP A 98 0.97 -7.06 7.33
C TRP A 98 0.15 -8.26 6.85
N ILE A 99 -0.38 -9.06 7.79
CA ILE A 99 -1.32 -10.15 7.51
C ILE A 99 -2.62 -9.59 6.90
N GLU A 100 -3.20 -8.56 7.51
CA GLU A 100 -4.45 -7.92 7.04
C GLU A 100 -4.32 -7.31 5.64
N ARG A 101 -3.14 -6.79 5.29
CA ARG A 101 -2.85 -6.23 3.96
C ARG A 101 -2.86 -7.28 2.84
N ARG A 102 -2.75 -8.58 3.16
CA ARG A 102 -2.75 -9.70 2.20
C ARG A 102 -1.72 -9.55 1.08
N VAL A 103 -0.54 -9.06 1.42
CA VAL A 103 0.59 -8.93 0.48
C VAL A 103 1.74 -9.82 0.94
N PRO A 104 2.52 -10.41 0.00
CA PRO A 104 3.70 -11.17 0.37
C PRO A 104 4.75 -10.26 1.01
N ILE A 105 5.40 -10.77 2.05
CA ILE A 105 6.53 -10.12 2.72
C ILE A 105 7.84 -10.74 2.25
N ARG A 106 8.95 -10.05 2.44
CA ARG A 106 10.28 -10.51 2.06
C ARG A 106 11.11 -10.80 3.30
N LEU A 107 11.53 -12.06 3.40
CA LEU A 107 12.45 -12.57 4.42
C LEU A 107 13.88 -12.45 3.88
N ARG A 108 14.73 -11.78 4.66
CA ARG A 108 16.17 -11.65 4.39
C ARG A 108 16.99 -12.11 5.58
N VAL A 109 17.88 -13.07 5.35
CA VAL A 109 18.89 -13.53 6.31
C VAL A 109 20.25 -13.46 5.61
N PRO A 110 20.99 -12.32 5.70
CA PRO A 110 22.19 -12.09 4.91
C PRO A 110 23.28 -13.15 5.08
N TYR A 111 23.46 -13.65 6.31
CA TYR A 111 24.50 -14.64 6.62
C TYR A 111 24.33 -15.97 5.85
N TYR A 112 23.09 -16.38 5.57
CA TYR A 112 22.77 -17.62 4.86
C TYR A 112 22.34 -17.37 3.39
N ASP A 113 22.49 -16.14 2.89
CA ASP A 113 22.03 -15.71 1.57
C ASP A 113 20.54 -16.04 1.29
N ILE A 114 19.72 -16.03 2.34
CA ILE A 114 18.28 -16.28 2.21
C ILE A 114 17.63 -14.94 1.84
N ASN A 115 17.06 -14.86 0.64
CA ASN A 115 16.37 -13.67 0.16
C ASN A 115 15.12 -14.06 -0.65
N MET A 116 14.02 -14.36 0.06
CA MET A 116 12.81 -14.95 -0.53
C MET A 116 11.53 -14.21 -0.14
N ALA A 117 10.52 -14.27 -1.02
CA ALA A 117 9.18 -13.79 -0.69
C ALA A 117 8.41 -14.90 0.01
N VAL A 118 7.66 -14.55 1.05
CA VAL A 118 6.91 -15.47 1.90
C VAL A 118 5.55 -14.89 2.26
N THR A 119 4.58 -15.77 2.50
CA THR A 119 3.32 -15.46 3.17
C THR A 119 3.42 -15.85 4.63
N ILE A 120 2.69 -15.14 5.49
CA ILE A 120 2.51 -15.55 6.88
C ILE A 120 1.29 -16.46 6.93
N ASP A 121 1.49 -17.72 7.33
CA ASP A 121 0.42 -18.71 7.42
C ASP A 121 -0.20 -18.71 8.81
N SER A 122 0.63 -18.63 9.85
CA SER A 122 0.18 -18.50 11.23
C SER A 122 1.11 -17.59 12.03
N PHE A 123 0.50 -16.82 12.94
CA PHE A 123 1.22 -15.98 13.88
C PHE A 123 0.54 -16.08 15.24
N THR A 124 1.25 -16.65 16.22
CA THR A 124 0.70 -16.95 17.54
C THR A 124 1.49 -16.23 18.64
N PRO A 125 1.11 -15.00 19.03
CA PRO A 125 1.72 -14.30 20.15
C PRO A 125 1.26 -14.90 21.50
N LYS A 126 2.19 -15.00 22.46
CA LYS A 126 2.01 -15.56 23.81
C LYS A 126 2.74 -14.69 24.83
N VAL A 127 2.14 -14.49 26.00
CA VAL A 127 2.75 -13.79 27.14
C VAL A 127 3.02 -14.82 28.23
N LYS A 128 4.25 -14.91 28.74
CA LYS A 128 4.64 -15.94 29.71
C LYS A 128 4.76 -15.42 31.16
N ASP A 129 5.52 -14.35 31.42
CA ASP A 129 6.02 -14.14 32.79
C ASP A 129 5.96 -12.70 33.34
N GLY A 130 4.96 -11.89 32.98
CA GLY A 130 4.82 -10.52 33.50
C GLY A 130 5.95 -9.54 33.11
N SER A 131 6.99 -10.03 32.42
CA SER A 131 8.09 -9.26 31.84
C SER A 131 7.63 -8.29 30.75
N ARG A 132 6.37 -8.43 30.30
CA ARG A 132 5.74 -7.71 29.18
C ARG A 132 6.30 -8.07 27.80
N ASP A 133 7.28 -8.97 27.75
CA ASP A 133 7.76 -9.53 26.49
C ASP A 133 6.70 -10.42 25.86
N ILE A 134 6.66 -10.41 24.53
CA ILE A 134 5.70 -11.20 23.77
C ILE A 134 6.44 -12.26 22.98
N TYR A 135 6.33 -13.50 23.44
CA TYR A 135 6.80 -14.68 22.73
C TYR A 135 5.91 -14.92 21.52
N TYR A 136 6.47 -15.44 20.44
CA TYR A 136 5.67 -15.75 19.26
C TYR A 136 6.22 -16.95 18.52
N THR A 137 5.29 -17.65 17.86
CA THR A 137 5.59 -18.59 16.78
C THR A 137 5.06 -18.00 15.49
N LEU A 138 5.93 -17.86 14.49
CA LEU A 138 5.63 -17.31 13.18
C LEU A 138 5.93 -18.37 12.11
N GLU A 139 4.88 -18.89 11.47
CA GLU A 139 4.98 -19.86 10.39
C GLU A 139 4.79 -19.15 9.05
N MET A 140 5.73 -19.38 8.14
CA MET A 140 5.74 -18.74 6.83
C MET A 140 6.01 -19.76 5.72
N THR A 141 5.33 -19.59 4.59
CA THR A 141 5.53 -20.40 3.38
C THR A 141 6.03 -19.53 2.23
N GLU A 142 6.89 -20.08 1.38
CA GLU A 142 7.41 -19.43 0.19
C GLU A 142 6.30 -18.97 -0.75
N PHE A 143 6.37 -17.71 -1.16
CA PHE A 143 5.51 -17.14 -2.17
C PHE A 143 6.25 -17.03 -3.51
N VAL A 144 5.84 -17.83 -4.48
CA VAL A 144 6.36 -17.74 -5.85
C VAL A 144 5.50 -16.77 -6.65
N PHE A 145 6.10 -15.68 -7.10
CA PHE A 145 5.40 -14.74 -7.98
C PHE A 145 5.04 -15.44 -9.30
N PRO A 146 3.74 -15.45 -9.68
CA PRO A 146 3.34 -16.02 -10.96
C PRO A 146 3.97 -15.20 -12.08
N GLN A 147 4.84 -15.83 -12.87
CA GLN A 147 5.40 -15.24 -14.08
C GLN A 147 4.31 -15.25 -15.15
N LEU A 148 3.50 -14.20 -15.19
CA LEU A 148 2.55 -14.00 -16.27
C LEU A 148 3.34 -13.71 -17.54
N LYS A 149 3.46 -14.70 -18.42
CA LYS A 149 3.88 -14.47 -19.81
C LYS A 149 2.77 -13.69 -20.50
N VAL A 150 2.76 -12.37 -20.34
CA VAL A 150 1.93 -11.50 -21.15
C VAL A 150 2.51 -11.57 -22.55
N GLN A 151 1.94 -12.41 -23.40
CA GLN A 151 2.21 -12.33 -24.83
C GLN A 151 1.84 -10.90 -25.24
N LYS A 152 2.82 -10.13 -25.72
CA LYS A 152 2.54 -8.81 -26.28
C LYS A 152 1.59 -9.04 -27.44
N ALA A 153 0.33 -8.67 -27.27
CA ALA A 153 -0.62 -8.66 -28.37
C ALA A 153 -0.10 -7.65 -29.41
N THR A 154 0.52 -8.16 -30.47
CA THR A 154 0.82 -7.40 -31.68
C THR A 154 -0.49 -7.19 -32.45
N GLY A 155 -1.32 -6.31 -31.92
CA GLY A 155 -2.60 -5.94 -32.52
C GLY A 155 -3.26 -4.82 -31.72
N ARG A 156 -3.79 -3.80 -32.40
CA ARG A 156 -4.63 -2.77 -31.78
C ARG A 156 -5.92 -3.43 -31.29
N VAL A 157 -5.94 -3.94 -30.06
CA VAL A 157 -7.16 -4.43 -29.43
C VAL A 157 -7.93 -3.21 -28.93
N LYS A 158 -9.08 -2.91 -29.54
CA LYS A 158 -10.06 -1.98 -28.97
C LYS A 158 -10.50 -2.55 -27.61
N PRO A 159 -10.57 -1.76 -26.54
CA PRO A 159 -11.00 -2.26 -25.24
C PRO A 159 -12.46 -2.71 -25.32
N THR A 160 -12.68 -4.02 -25.47
CA THR A 160 -13.99 -4.63 -25.33
C THR A 160 -14.17 -4.91 -23.84
N VAL A 161 -15.00 -4.10 -23.18
CA VAL A 161 -15.45 -4.40 -21.81
C VAL A 161 -16.23 -5.72 -21.89
N PRO A 162 -15.92 -6.73 -21.05
CA PRO A 162 -16.73 -7.94 -20.98
C PRO A 162 -18.17 -7.54 -20.68
N LYS A 163 -19.11 -7.99 -21.51
CA LYS A 163 -20.54 -7.86 -21.26
C LYS A 163 -20.87 -8.82 -20.12
N PHE A 164 -20.73 -8.37 -18.88
CA PHE A 164 -21.29 -9.09 -17.74
C PHE A 164 -22.81 -9.16 -17.94
N GLU A 165 -23.39 -10.35 -17.84
CA GLU A 165 -24.84 -10.51 -17.72
C GLU A 165 -25.31 -9.61 -16.57
N LYS A 166 -26.40 -8.87 -16.81
CA LYS A 166 -26.91 -7.88 -15.87
C LYS A 166 -27.18 -8.60 -14.55
N TYR A 167 -26.42 -8.22 -13.51
CA TYR A 167 -26.68 -8.64 -12.15
C TYR A 167 -28.12 -8.32 -11.78
N VAL A 168 -28.90 -9.36 -11.44
CA VAL A 168 -30.22 -9.21 -10.83
C VAL A 168 -30.00 -9.20 -9.32
N PRO A 169 -30.18 -8.06 -8.63
CA PRO A 169 -30.00 -8.01 -7.19
C PRO A 169 -31.06 -8.88 -6.48
N PRO A 170 -30.72 -9.54 -5.37
CA PRO A 170 -31.70 -10.24 -4.54
C PRO A 170 -32.74 -9.25 -3.98
N PRO A 171 -33.98 -9.70 -3.70
CA PRO A 171 -35.04 -8.86 -3.14
C PRO A 171 -34.54 -8.16 -1.87
N LYS A 172 -34.71 -6.84 -1.79
CA LYS A 172 -34.27 -6.06 -0.65
C LYS A 172 -35.21 -6.31 0.53
N ASP A 173 -34.63 -6.75 1.64
CA ASP A 173 -35.28 -6.73 2.95
C ASP A 173 -35.40 -5.26 3.40
N ASP A 174 -36.62 -4.81 3.70
CA ASP A 174 -37.00 -3.41 3.93
C ASP A 174 -36.52 -2.84 5.28
N SER A 175 -35.59 -3.50 5.95
CA SER A 175 -35.17 -3.13 7.30
C SER A 175 -33.65 -2.97 7.42
N LYS A 176 -33.13 -1.79 7.03
CA LYS A 176 -32.14 -1.01 7.81
C LYS A 176 -31.57 0.20 7.03
N SER A 177 -31.74 1.36 7.67
CA SER A 177 -30.97 2.61 7.58
C SER A 177 -30.53 3.10 6.19
N LYS A 178 -31.26 4.11 5.69
CA LYS A 178 -30.79 5.06 4.68
C LYS A 178 -29.53 5.79 5.17
N ALA A 179 -28.35 5.25 4.89
CA ALA A 179 -27.14 6.04 4.82
C ALA A 179 -27.20 6.85 3.51
N SER A 180 -27.59 8.12 3.64
CA SER A 180 -27.56 9.12 2.57
C SER A 180 -26.13 9.23 2.02
N SER A 181 -25.86 8.58 0.89
CA SER A 181 -24.67 8.85 0.11
C SER A 181 -24.88 10.16 -0.65
N ASN A 182 -24.66 11.27 0.05
CA ASN A 182 -24.65 12.59 -0.57
C ASN A 182 -23.34 12.77 -1.36
N LYS A 183 -23.11 11.96 -2.40
CA LYS A 183 -22.09 12.22 -3.42
C LYS A 183 -22.63 13.35 -4.31
N SER A 184 -22.32 14.57 -3.90
CA SER A 184 -22.40 15.78 -4.73
C SER A 184 -21.84 15.45 -6.12
N ARG A 185 -22.72 15.31 -7.11
CA ARG A 185 -22.31 15.26 -8.52
C ARG A 185 -21.60 16.60 -8.82
N PRO A 186 -20.38 16.59 -9.36
CA PRO A 186 -19.69 17.83 -9.69
C PRO A 186 -20.58 18.63 -10.68
N GLY A 187 -20.74 19.93 -10.42
CA GLY A 187 -21.70 20.77 -11.15
C GLY A 187 -21.31 21.01 -12.61
N LYS A 188 -22.18 21.72 -13.35
CA LYS A 188 -22.10 21.91 -14.82
C LYS A 188 -20.72 22.33 -15.37
N GLY A 189 -19.93 23.09 -14.62
CA GLY A 189 -18.59 23.51 -15.04
C GLY A 189 -17.56 22.38 -15.19
N TYR A 190 -17.71 21.28 -14.44
CA TYR A 190 -16.75 20.18 -14.39
C TYR A 190 -16.72 19.32 -15.66
N ASP A 191 -17.85 19.21 -16.36
CA ASP A 191 -17.98 18.44 -17.60
C ASP A 191 -17.74 19.29 -18.85
N SER A 192 -17.36 20.55 -18.69
CA SER A 192 -17.09 21.45 -19.81
C SER A 192 -15.84 21.04 -20.62
N PRO A 193 -15.79 21.37 -21.93
CA PRO A 193 -14.58 21.21 -22.74
C PRO A 193 -13.36 21.90 -22.13
N GLN A 194 -13.56 23.07 -21.52
CA GLN A 194 -12.54 23.85 -20.83
C GLN A 194 -11.96 23.09 -19.64
N ALA A 195 -12.81 22.50 -18.80
CA ALA A 195 -12.39 21.66 -17.66
C ALA A 195 -11.59 20.45 -18.15
N LYS A 196 -12.04 19.80 -19.23
CA LYS A 196 -11.35 18.65 -19.81
C LYS A 196 -9.96 19.02 -20.32
N ALA A 197 -9.82 20.12 -21.05
CA ALA A 197 -8.53 20.59 -21.55
C ALA A 197 -7.53 20.89 -20.42
N VAL A 198 -7.99 21.49 -19.31
CA VAL A 198 -7.14 21.70 -18.12
C VAL A 198 -6.71 20.37 -17.52
N ARG A 199 -7.63 19.40 -17.32
CA ARG A 199 -7.30 18.06 -16.81
C ARG A 199 -6.27 17.34 -17.67
N ASP A 200 -6.43 17.40 -19.00
CA ASP A 200 -5.54 16.75 -19.94
C ASP A 200 -4.13 17.38 -19.91
N LYS A 201 -4.04 18.72 -19.84
CA LYS A 201 -2.75 19.41 -19.70
C LYS A 201 -2.08 19.13 -18.35
N VAL A 202 -2.84 19.16 -17.24
CA VAL A 202 -2.34 18.83 -15.90
C VAL A 202 -1.78 17.40 -15.88
N LYS A 203 -2.51 16.44 -16.46
CA LYS A 203 -2.06 15.05 -16.58
C LYS A 203 -0.80 14.93 -17.44
N LYS A 204 -0.73 15.63 -18.58
CA LYS A 204 0.45 15.64 -19.46
C LYS A 204 1.70 16.16 -18.76
N LEU A 205 1.55 17.15 -17.88
CA LEU A 205 2.65 17.70 -17.09
C LEU A 205 2.99 16.83 -15.86
N GLY A 206 2.18 15.84 -15.51
CA GLY A 206 2.34 15.07 -14.28
C GLY A 206 2.11 15.94 -13.04
N LEU A 207 1.20 16.91 -13.14
CA LEU A 207 0.74 17.75 -12.04
C LEU A 207 -0.52 17.14 -11.42
N ARG A 208 -0.94 17.63 -10.25
CA ARG A 208 -2.12 17.13 -9.53
C ARG A 208 -3.11 18.25 -9.26
N ILE A 209 -4.39 17.99 -9.53
CA ILE A 209 -5.49 18.86 -9.09
C ILE A 209 -5.72 18.62 -7.59
N SER A 210 -5.49 19.64 -6.76
CA SER A 210 -5.72 19.59 -5.31
C SER A 210 -7.15 19.96 -4.93
N SER A 211 -7.79 20.81 -5.72
CA SER A 211 -9.15 21.30 -5.45
C SER A 211 -9.87 21.61 -6.76
N ALA A 212 -11.20 21.50 -6.73
CA ALA A 212 -12.10 21.68 -7.86
C ALA A 212 -13.35 22.44 -7.40
N GLY A 213 -14.55 21.94 -7.70
CA GLY A 213 -15.79 22.50 -7.16
C GLY A 213 -15.80 22.52 -5.62
N ARG A 214 -16.29 23.62 -5.04
CA ARG A 214 -16.49 23.79 -3.60
C ARG A 214 -17.94 24.14 -3.31
N SER A 215 -18.50 23.59 -2.24
CA SER A 215 -19.82 24.01 -1.75
C SER A 215 -19.75 25.43 -1.19
N ALA A 216 -20.88 26.14 -1.17
CA ALA A 216 -20.96 27.49 -0.60
C ALA A 216 -20.49 27.52 0.87
N ARG A 217 -20.84 26.49 1.65
CA ARG A 217 -20.41 26.31 3.03
C ARG A 217 -18.89 26.14 3.14
N HIS A 218 -18.31 25.24 2.37
CA HIS A 218 -16.87 25.00 2.41
C HIS A 218 -16.06 26.21 1.90
N ASN A 219 -16.59 26.94 0.92
CA ASN A 219 -15.98 28.18 0.44
C ASN A 219 -15.98 29.27 1.52
N ALA A 220 -17.01 29.35 2.36
CA ALA A 220 -17.04 30.29 3.50
C ALA A 220 -16.06 29.87 4.60
N GLU A 221 -15.96 28.57 4.91
CA GLU A 221 -15.04 28.03 5.93
C GLU A 221 -13.57 28.31 5.60
N VAL A 222 -13.20 28.29 4.32
CA VAL A 222 -11.83 28.59 3.85
C VAL A 222 -11.60 30.07 3.52
N GLY A 223 -12.54 30.95 3.88
CA GLY A 223 -12.44 32.40 3.63
C GLY A 223 -12.44 32.79 2.15
N GLY A 224 -13.01 31.94 1.29
CA GLY A 224 -13.07 32.16 -0.16
C GLY A 224 -14.03 33.28 -0.56
N SER A 225 -13.73 33.94 -1.68
CA SER A 225 -14.59 35.01 -2.22
C SER A 225 -16.02 34.49 -2.53
N LYS A 226 -17.02 35.35 -2.32
CA LYS A 226 -18.42 35.09 -2.72
C LYS A 226 -18.59 34.90 -4.23
N THR A 227 -17.65 35.42 -5.04
CA THR A 227 -17.66 35.31 -6.51
C THR A 227 -16.76 34.19 -7.03
N SER A 228 -16.17 33.37 -6.15
CA SER A 228 -15.24 32.29 -6.47
C SER A 228 -15.76 31.36 -7.57
N ALA A 229 -14.91 31.08 -8.57
CA ALA A 229 -15.23 30.14 -9.65
C ALA A 229 -15.30 28.67 -9.16
N HIS A 230 -14.83 28.38 -7.94
CA HIS A 230 -15.04 27.07 -7.33
C HIS A 230 -16.50 26.81 -6.97
N LEU A 231 -17.30 27.85 -6.69
CA LEU A 231 -18.72 27.72 -6.38
C LEU A 231 -19.53 27.24 -7.59
N THR A 232 -19.07 27.55 -8.80
CA THR A 232 -19.72 27.16 -10.06
C THR A 232 -19.11 25.90 -10.68
N ASN A 233 -18.13 25.27 -10.00
CA ASN A 233 -17.34 24.14 -10.52
C ASN A 233 -16.54 24.48 -11.79
N GLU A 234 -16.11 25.75 -11.93
CA GLU A 234 -15.40 26.27 -13.10
C GLU A 234 -13.93 26.60 -12.81
N ALA A 235 -13.37 26.00 -11.75
CA ALA A 235 -12.01 26.23 -11.32
C ALA A 235 -11.31 24.96 -10.84
N TYR A 236 -9.99 24.95 -10.98
CA TYR A 236 -9.10 23.98 -10.38
C TYR A 236 -7.95 24.68 -9.66
N ASP A 237 -7.59 24.15 -8.50
CA ASP A 237 -6.29 24.43 -7.89
C ASP A 237 -5.35 23.26 -8.21
N VAL A 238 -4.15 23.58 -8.67
CA VAL A 238 -3.18 22.62 -9.16
C VAL A 238 -1.88 22.78 -8.37
N VAL A 239 -1.35 21.64 -7.92
CA VAL A 239 -0.10 21.56 -7.15
C VAL A 239 0.89 20.62 -7.84
N GLY A 240 2.17 20.82 -7.59
CA GLY A 240 3.23 19.98 -8.12
C GLY A 240 4.54 20.75 -8.28
N ASN A 241 5.39 20.28 -9.19
CA ASN A 241 6.69 20.89 -9.44
C ASN A 241 6.52 22.36 -9.91
N PRO A 242 7.13 23.36 -9.24
CA PRO A 242 6.97 24.78 -9.57
C PRO A 242 7.29 25.12 -11.04
N LYS A 243 8.33 24.52 -11.63
CA LYS A 243 8.69 24.76 -13.04
C LYS A 243 7.59 24.31 -14.01
N LYS A 244 6.89 23.23 -13.67
CA LYS A 244 5.76 22.72 -14.46
C LYS A 244 4.49 23.53 -14.21
N LEU A 245 4.32 24.10 -13.01
CA LEU A 245 3.26 25.07 -12.73
C LEU A 245 3.49 26.37 -13.51
N ASP A 246 4.75 26.81 -13.68
CA ASP A 246 5.09 27.94 -14.57
C ASP A 246 4.68 27.64 -16.04
N GLU A 247 4.89 26.41 -16.54
CA GLU A 247 4.42 25.99 -17.86
C GLU A 247 2.88 25.97 -17.95
N LEU A 248 2.21 25.42 -16.94
CA LEU A 248 0.74 25.39 -16.88
C LEU A 248 0.16 26.80 -16.84
N ALA A 249 0.79 27.72 -16.10
CA ALA A 249 0.35 29.10 -15.99
C ALA A 249 0.44 29.84 -17.33
N THR A 250 1.56 29.64 -18.02
CA THR A 250 1.79 30.21 -19.36
C THR A 250 0.78 29.68 -20.36
N TRP A 251 0.56 28.36 -20.36
CA TRP A 251 -0.43 27.71 -21.22
C TRP A 251 -1.86 28.20 -20.91
N GLY A 252 -2.25 28.28 -19.64
CA GLY A 252 -3.59 28.72 -19.24
C GLY A 252 -3.89 30.13 -19.73
N ARG A 253 -2.97 31.09 -19.51
CA ARG A 253 -3.12 32.47 -19.98
C ARG A 253 -3.22 32.55 -21.51
N ALA A 254 -2.41 31.78 -22.22
CA ALA A 254 -2.43 31.73 -23.69
C ALA A 254 -3.73 31.14 -24.26
N ASN A 255 -4.45 30.31 -23.50
CA ASN A 255 -5.70 29.66 -23.91
C ASN A 255 -6.95 30.34 -23.32
N GLY A 256 -6.81 31.58 -22.80
CA GLY A 256 -7.93 32.37 -22.31
C GLY A 256 -8.46 31.98 -20.93
N TYR A 257 -7.70 31.18 -20.16
CA TYR A 257 -8.04 30.90 -18.77
C TYR A 257 -7.56 32.02 -17.85
N TYR A 258 -8.30 32.26 -16.78
CA TYR A 258 -7.81 33.09 -15.70
C TYR A 258 -6.86 32.27 -14.80
N VAL A 259 -5.66 32.80 -14.54
CA VAL A 259 -4.62 32.08 -13.82
C VAL A 259 -4.00 32.96 -12.72
N LEU A 260 -4.01 32.45 -11.49
CA LEU A 260 -3.24 33.01 -10.37
C LEU A 260 -2.12 32.05 -10.00
N TRP A 261 -0.88 32.55 -10.11
CA TRP A 261 0.33 31.82 -9.76
C TRP A 261 1.43 32.82 -9.43
N ARG A 262 2.15 32.60 -8.32
CA ARG A 262 3.18 33.51 -7.76
C ARG A 262 2.64 34.90 -7.41
N VAL A 263 1.39 34.95 -6.97
CA VAL A 263 0.74 36.16 -6.46
C VAL A 263 0.30 35.93 -5.03
N LYS A 264 -0.01 37.01 -4.29
CA LYS A 264 -0.45 36.92 -2.88
C LYS A 264 -1.60 35.90 -2.73
N GLY A 265 -1.42 34.92 -1.84
CA GLY A 265 -2.38 33.83 -1.60
C GLY A 265 -2.33 32.65 -2.58
N HIS A 266 -1.44 32.67 -3.59
CA HIS A 266 -1.31 31.62 -4.61
C HIS A 266 0.18 31.38 -4.96
N THR A 267 0.99 31.11 -3.93
CA THR A 267 2.45 30.88 -4.05
C THR A 267 2.83 29.40 -3.96
N ASP A 268 1.98 28.57 -3.37
CA ASP A 268 2.15 27.13 -3.15
C ASP A 268 1.25 26.27 -4.06
N HIS A 269 0.28 26.89 -4.73
CA HIS A 269 -0.60 26.28 -5.72
C HIS A 269 -0.93 27.27 -6.84
N LEU A 270 -1.24 26.73 -8.02
CA LEU A 270 -1.73 27.48 -9.17
C LEU A 270 -3.26 27.37 -9.22
N HIS A 271 -3.94 28.49 -9.20
CA HIS A 271 -5.38 28.55 -9.46
C HIS A 271 -5.63 28.83 -10.93
N ILE A 272 -6.50 28.03 -11.56
CA ILE A 272 -6.93 28.18 -12.95
C ILE A 272 -8.45 28.07 -13.04
N ASP A 273 -9.10 29.07 -13.64
CA ASP A 273 -10.55 29.09 -13.85
C ASP A 273 -10.95 29.51 -15.26
N TRP A 274 -12.15 29.09 -15.67
CA TRP A 274 -12.76 29.39 -16.97
C TRP A 274 -14.15 30.01 -16.82
N LYS A 275 -14.42 30.59 -15.65
CA LYS A 275 -15.66 31.32 -15.41
C LYS A 275 -15.67 32.58 -16.27
N LYS A 276 -16.72 32.78 -17.05
CA LYS A 276 -16.92 34.04 -17.78
C LYS A 276 -17.07 35.18 -16.76
N ARG A 277 -16.29 36.24 -16.92
CA ARG A 277 -16.27 37.43 -16.07
C ARG A 277 -16.78 38.63 -16.83
#